data_AF-A0AAX6BMY7-F1
#
_entry.id   AF-A0AAX6BMY7-F1
#
_cell.length_a   1.000
_cell.length_b   1.000
_cell.length_c   1.000
_cell.angle_alpha   90.00
_cell.angle_beta   90.00
_cell.angle_gamma   90.00
#
_symmetry.space_group_name_H-M   'P 1'
#
loop_
_entity.id
_entity.type
_entity.pdbx_description
1 polymer ?
#
loop_
_entity_poly.entity_id
_entity_poly.type
_entity_poly.pdbx_seq_one_letter_code
_entity_poly.pdbx_strand_id
1 'polypeptide(L)'
;MGIFQTCISPLVSEKWKNIQEKFIQRISQDIAYAQRNGLARKNVHNELVARGWFFTNEMYLWEIVRNEYEHPVDQIAKNIASIYIKGLYL
;
A
#
# COMPACT_ATOMS: atom_id res chain seq x y z
N MET A 1 -0.33 -4.26 -13.87
CA MET A 1 0.68 -3.52 -14.68
C MET A 1 0.51 -2.05 -14.32
N GLY A 2 1.44 -1.48 -13.54
CA GLY A 2 1.28 -0.15 -12.96
C GLY A 2 1.34 0.93 -14.02
N ILE A 3 0.40 1.87 -13.94
CA ILE A 3 0.11 2.93 -14.91
C ILE A 3 1.35 3.78 -15.24
N PHE A 4 2.32 3.86 -14.33
CA PHE A 4 3.49 4.72 -14.47
C PHE A 4 4.63 4.18 -15.31
N GLN A 5 4.58 2.90 -15.74
CA GLN A 5 5.48 2.44 -16.80
C GLN A 5 5.15 3.11 -18.15
N THR A 6 4.05 3.88 -18.24
CA THR A 6 3.64 4.64 -19.42
C THR A 6 3.76 6.16 -19.28
N CYS A 7 4.35 6.69 -18.19
CA CYS A 7 4.59 8.13 -18.09
C CYS A 7 5.60 8.59 -19.16
N ILE A 8 5.18 9.51 -20.02
CA ILE A 8 5.97 10.01 -21.16
C ILE A 8 7.21 10.81 -20.68
N SER A 9 7.17 11.38 -19.47
CA SER A 9 8.29 12.13 -18.90
C SER A 9 9.06 11.28 -17.87
N PRO A 10 10.36 11.01 -18.11
CA PRO A 10 11.23 10.34 -17.14
C PRO A 10 11.29 11.07 -15.80
N LEU A 11 11.33 12.40 -15.81
CA LEU A 11 11.37 13.24 -14.61
C LEU A 11 10.12 13.06 -13.74
N VAL A 12 8.94 12.98 -14.36
CA VAL A 12 7.68 12.76 -13.64
C VAL A 12 7.65 11.35 -13.04
N SER A 13 8.08 10.34 -13.81
CA SER A 13 8.15 8.96 -13.35
C SER A 13 9.08 8.81 -12.14
N GLU A 14 10.26 9.44 -12.18
CA GLU A 14 11.21 9.45 -11.07
C GLU A 14 10.62 10.14 -9.82
N LYS A 15 10.01 11.32 -9.98
CA LYS A 15 9.37 12.02 -8.87
C LYS A 15 8.23 11.20 -8.25
N TRP A 16 7.44 10.52 -9.08
CA TRP A 16 6.38 9.65 -8.60
C TRP A 16 6.93 8.46 -7.80
N LYS A 17 7.94 7.78 -8.34
CA LYS A 17 8.63 6.68 -7.65
C LYS A 17 9.17 7.12 -6.29
N ASN A 18 9.79 8.29 -6.22
CA ASN A 18 10.28 8.86 -4.96
C ASN A 18 9.16 9.12 -3.94
N ILE A 19 7.96 9.51 -4.40
CA ILE A 19 6.80 9.69 -3.53
C ILE A 19 6.31 8.34 -3.01
N GLN A 20 6.13 7.34 -3.90
CA GLN A 20 5.74 5.99 -3.52
C GLN A 20 6.70 5.38 -2.49
N GLU A 21 8.01 5.54 -2.69
CA GLU A 21 9.04 5.04 -1.78
C GLU A 21 8.94 5.68 -0.39
N LYS A 22 8.69 6.99 -0.30
CA LYS A 22 8.49 7.66 0.99
C LYS A 22 7.27 7.12 1.76
N PHE A 23 6.17 6.83 1.07
CA PHE A 23 5.00 6.22 1.70
C PHE A 23 5.29 4.81 2.19
N ILE A 24 5.90 3.97 1.35
CA ILE A 24 6.29 2.60 1.71
C ILE A 24 7.23 2.60 2.92
N GLN A 25 8.23 3.49 2.93
CA GLN A 25 9.16 3.60 4.06
C GLN A 25 8.44 3.96 5.36
N ARG A 26 7.50 4.91 5.32
CA ARG A 26 6.76 5.32 6.52
C ARG A 26 5.88 4.19 7.05
N ILE A 27 5.14 3.51 6.17
CA ILE A 27 4.34 2.32 6.54
C ILE A 27 5.24 1.25 7.16
N SER A 28 6.41 0.99 6.56
CA SER A 28 7.37 0.00 7.08
C SER A 28 7.86 0.33 8.49
N GLN A 29 8.13 1.61 8.77
CA GLN A 29 8.53 2.07 10.11
C GLN A 29 7.42 1.87 11.15
N ASP A 30 6.16 2.14 10.77
CA ASP A 30 5.00 1.93 11.64
C ASP A 30 4.82 0.44 11.96
N ILE A 31 4.94 -0.43 10.95
CA ILE A 31 4.90 -1.89 11.14
C ILE A 31 6.04 -2.35 12.04
N ALA A 32 7.28 -1.88 11.79
CA ALA A 32 8.44 -2.23 12.60
C ALA A 32 8.27 -1.78 14.06
N TYR A 33 7.67 -0.60 14.29
CA TYR A 33 7.30 -0.15 15.62
C TYR A 33 6.28 -1.09 16.28
N ALA A 34 5.20 -1.44 15.59
CA ALA A 34 4.19 -2.37 16.11
C ALA A 34 4.79 -3.74 16.44
N GLN A 35 5.65 -4.27 15.57
CA GLN A 35 6.36 -5.54 15.79
C GLN A 35 7.26 -5.48 17.02
N ARG A 36 8.05 -4.41 17.20
CA ARG A 36 8.92 -4.24 18.37
C ARG A 36 8.14 -4.20 19.68
N ASN A 37 6.96 -3.59 19.67
CA ASN A 37 6.07 -3.50 20.83
C ASN A 37 5.16 -4.73 21.03
N GLY A 38 5.32 -5.78 20.21
CA GLY A 38 4.52 -6.99 20.34
C GLY A 38 3.05 -6.85 19.91
N LEU A 39 2.72 -5.79 19.17
CA LEU A 39 1.37 -5.51 18.65
C LEU A 39 1.13 -6.19 17.29
N ALA A 40 2.20 -6.55 16.59
CA ALA A 40 2.14 -7.18 15.27
C ALA A 40 3.03 -8.42 15.21
N ARG A 41 2.66 -9.35 14.33
CA ARG A 41 3.38 -10.60 14.08
C ARG A 41 4.81 -10.33 13.62
N LYS A 42 5.78 -11.00 14.24
CA LYS A 42 7.21 -10.83 13.96
C LYS A 42 7.75 -11.75 12.86
N ASN A 43 6.96 -12.72 12.40
CA ASN A 43 7.37 -13.69 11.37
C ASN A 43 7.17 -13.19 9.93
N VAL A 44 6.86 -11.91 9.74
CA VAL A 44 6.70 -11.26 8.44
C VAL A 44 7.66 -10.07 8.33
N HIS A 45 8.18 -9.84 7.12
CA HIS A 45 9.12 -8.74 6.86
C HIS A 45 8.37 -7.41 6.70
N ASN A 46 8.67 -6.42 7.55
CA ASN A 46 7.95 -5.13 7.57
C ASN A 46 7.89 -4.43 6.20
N GLU A 47 9.00 -4.35 5.47
CA GLU A 47 9.04 -3.67 4.17
C GLU A 47 8.19 -4.39 3.11
N LEU A 48 8.22 -5.73 3.08
CA LEU A 48 7.42 -6.49 2.12
C LEU A 48 5.93 -6.31 2.40
N VAL A 49 5.54 -6.32 3.67
CA VAL A 49 4.15 -6.05 4.08
C VAL A 49 3.74 -4.61 3.72
N ALA A 50 4.60 -3.63 3.96
CA ALA A 50 4.36 -2.23 3.61
C ALA A 50 4.17 -2.02 2.11
N ARG A 51 5.00 -2.67 1.28
CA ARG A 51 4.87 -2.65 -0.19
C ARG A 51 3.56 -3.28 -0.64
N GLY A 52 3.22 -4.45 -0.12
CA GLY A 52 1.94 -5.12 -0.42
C GLY A 52 0.75 -4.23 -0.10
N TRP A 53 0.75 -3.63 1.10
CA TRP A 53 -0.29 -2.69 1.52
C TRP A 53 -0.38 -1.48 0.61
N PHE A 54 0.74 -0.83 0.30
CA PHE A 54 0.78 0.35 -0.55
C PHE A 54 0.29 0.05 -1.96
N PHE A 55 0.77 -1.02 -2.59
CA PHE A 55 0.38 -1.38 -3.96
C PHE A 55 -1.09 -1.76 -4.08
N THR A 56 -1.65 -2.50 -3.11
CA THR A 56 -3.09 -2.78 -3.10
C THR A 56 -3.91 -1.50 -3.01
N ASN A 57 -3.56 -0.58 -2.10
CA ASN A 57 -4.27 0.70 -1.99
C ASN A 57 -4.12 1.53 -3.26
N GLU A 58 -2.92 1.60 -3.83
CA GLU A 58 -2.66 2.39 -5.04
C GLU A 58 -3.49 1.88 -6.22
N MET A 59 -3.55 0.57 -6.45
CA MET A 59 -4.35 0.00 -7.55
C MET A 59 -5.83 0.33 -7.41
N TYR A 60 -6.41 0.15 -6.23
CA TYR A 60 -7.81 0.52 -6.01
C TYR A 60 -8.07 2.02 -6.13
N LEU A 61 -7.15 2.88 -5.66
CA LEU A 61 -7.29 4.33 -5.84
C LEU A 61 -7.33 4.70 -7.33
N TRP A 62 -6.54 4.04 -8.17
CA TRP A 62 -6.57 4.28 -9.61
C TRP A 62 -7.86 3.81 -10.27
N GLU A 63 -8.34 2.63 -9.93
CA GLU A 63 -9.64 2.13 -10.39
C GLU A 63 -10.77 3.10 -9.98
N ILE A 64 -10.74 3.60 -8.75
CA ILE A 64 -11.71 4.57 -8.23
C ILE A 64 -11.68 5.89 -9.02
N VAL A 65 -10.50 6.48 -9.23
CA VAL A 65 -10.35 7.74 -9.96
C VAL A 65 -10.76 7.62 -11.42
N ARG A 66 -10.63 6.42 -12.01
CA ARG A 66 -11.04 6.13 -13.39
C ARG A 66 -12.50 5.67 -13.52
N ASN A 67 -13.18 5.51 -12.39
CA ASN A 67 -14.52 4.92 -12.35
C ASN A 67 -14.57 3.48 -12.93
N GLU A 68 -13.47 2.73 -12.75
CA GLU A 68 -13.24 1.35 -13.19
C GLU A 68 -13.38 0.34 -12.04
N TYR A 69 -14.25 0.62 -11.06
CA TYR A 69 -14.42 -0.20 -9.86
C TYR A 69 -15.80 -0.85 -9.81
N GLU A 70 -15.86 -2.13 -9.45
CA GLU A 70 -17.10 -2.92 -9.45
C GLU A 70 -17.83 -2.91 -8.11
N HIS A 71 -17.16 -2.46 -7.05
CA HIS A 71 -17.68 -2.52 -5.68
C HIS A 71 -17.64 -1.13 -5.02
N PRO A 72 -18.60 -0.81 -4.15
CA PRO A 72 -18.58 0.44 -3.39
C PRO A 72 -17.23 0.71 -2.71
N VAL A 73 -16.77 1.96 -2.75
CA VAL A 73 -15.48 2.38 -2.18
C VAL A 73 -15.35 1.99 -0.71
N ASP A 74 -16.44 2.08 0.05
CA ASP A 74 -16.45 1.70 1.46
C ASP A 74 -16.25 0.20 1.66
N GLN A 75 -16.79 -0.64 0.77
CA GLN A 75 -16.58 -2.08 0.79
C GLN A 75 -15.13 -2.44 0.44
N ILE A 76 -14.55 -1.80 -0.58
CA ILE A 76 -13.14 -1.98 -0.95
C ILE A 76 -12.24 -1.63 0.25
N ALA A 77 -12.41 -0.43 0.82
CA ALA A 77 -11.61 0.05 1.94
C ALA A 77 -11.73 -0.86 3.19
N LYS A 78 -12.96 -1.27 3.55
CA LYS A 78 -13.20 -2.18 4.68
C LYS A 78 -12.49 -3.53 4.49
N ASN A 79 -12.57 -4.09 3.28
CA ASN A 79 -11.99 -5.41 3.01
C ASN A 79 -10.46 -5.39 3.02
N ILE A 80 -9.83 -4.45 2.33
CA ILE A 80 -8.35 -4.36 2.32
C ILE A 80 -7.82 -4.09 3.74
N ALA A 81 -8.47 -3.19 4.50
CA ALA A 81 -8.09 -2.91 5.87
C ALA A 81 -8.26 -4.14 6.78
N SER A 82 -9.36 -4.89 6.63
CA SER A 82 -9.57 -6.14 7.37
C SER A 82 -8.48 -7.17 7.08
N ILE A 83 -8.10 -7.36 5.81
CA ILE A 83 -7.02 -8.30 5.43
C ILE A 83 -5.69 -7.87 6.05
N TYR A 84 -5.35 -6.59 5.94
CA TYR A 84 -4.11 -6.04 6.50
C TYR A 84 -4.07 -6.18 8.02
N ILE A 85 -5.14 -5.78 8.71
CA ILE A 85 -5.20 -5.81 10.17
C ILE A 85 -5.15 -7.26 10.67
N LYS A 86 -6.02 -8.14 10.16
CA LYS A 86 -6.09 -9.54 10.61
C LYS A 86 -4.84 -10.35 10.23
N GLY A 87 -4.21 -9.99 9.11
CA GLY A 87 -2.99 -10.64 8.65
C GLY A 87 -1.74 -10.23 9.44
N LEU A 88 -1.70 -9.00 9.94
CA LEU A 88 -0.51 -8.42 10.55
C LEU A 88 -0.58 -8.31 12.08
N TYR A 89 -1.70 -7.84 12.63
CA TYR A 89 -1.84 -7.55 14.06
C TYR A 89 -2.30 -8.79 14.84
N LEU A 90 -2.04 -8.76 16.15
CA LEU A 90 -2.39 -9.82 17.12
C LEU A 90 -3.70 -9.50 17.84
#